data_AF-A0A972KBL1-F1
#
_entry.id   AF-A0A972KBL1-F1
#
_cell.length_a   1.000
_cell.length_b   1.000
_cell.length_c   1.000
_cell.angle_alpha   90.00
_cell.angle_beta   90.00
_cell.angle_gamma   90.00
#
_symmetry.space_group_name_H-M   'P 1'
#
loop_
_entity.id
_entity.type
_entity.pdbx_description
1 polymer ?
#
loop_
_entity_poly.entity_id
_entity_poly.type
_entity_poly.pdbx_seq_one_letter_code
_entity_poly.pdbx_strand_id
1 'polypeptide(L)' 'RLDRAKTDGVPAYVIFNDRTLDELVADVPGNEKQLRRIHGIGAAKIEKFGPELLAVLASS' A
#
# COMPACT_ATOMS: atom_id res chain seq x y z
N ARG A 1 12.26 17.96 -8.46
CA ARG A 1 11.28 17.70 -7.38
C ARG A 1 11.14 16.20 -7.22
N LEU A 2 12.14 15.57 -6.59
CA LEU A 2 12.18 14.13 -6.26
C LEU A 2 12.62 14.06 -4.80
N ASP A 3 11.82 14.67 -3.93
CA ASP A 3 12.10 14.73 -2.51
C ASP A 3 11.37 13.60 -1.79
N ARG A 4 12.11 12.94 -0.89
CA ARG A 4 11.71 11.94 0.11
C ARG A 4 11.72 10.47 -0.29
N ALA A 5 12.91 9.88 -0.17
CA ALA A 5 13.08 8.46 0.16
C ALA A 5 13.99 8.27 1.40
N LYS A 6 13.97 9.22 2.35
CA LYS A 6 14.82 9.19 3.54
C LYS A 6 14.09 9.69 4.78
N THR A 7 13.15 8.90 5.30
CA THR A 7 12.82 8.91 6.73
C THR A 7 12.31 7.52 7.08
N ASP A 8 13.13 6.79 7.84
CA ASP A 8 12.80 5.58 8.63
C ASP A 8 12.69 4.22 7.93
N GLY A 9 13.86 3.63 7.64
CA GLY A 9 14.25 2.33 8.20
C GLY A 9 13.66 1.05 7.62
N VAL A 10 12.35 0.93 7.45
CA VAL A 10 11.67 -0.17 6.77
C VAL A 10 10.31 0.41 6.39
N PRO A 11 10.08 0.77 5.12
CA PRO A 11 8.80 1.32 4.73
C PRO A 11 7.70 0.31 5.08
N ALA A 12 6.53 0.77 5.55
CA ALA A 12 5.41 -0.10 5.93
C ALA A 12 5.03 -1.11 4.82
N TYR A 13 5.44 -0.85 3.59
CA TYR A 13 5.30 -1.74 2.46
C TYR A 13 6.15 -3.04 2.51
N VAL A 14 7.17 -3.15 3.35
CA VAL A 14 7.97 -4.39 3.52
C VAL A 14 7.17 -5.52 4.18
N ILE A 15 5.99 -5.23 4.73
CA ILE A 15 5.03 -6.23 5.22
C ILE A 15 4.29 -6.91 4.04
N PHE A 16 4.36 -6.32 2.86
CA PHE A 16 3.78 -6.85 1.63
C PHE A 16 4.89 -7.52 0.81
N ASN A 17 4.55 -8.65 0.20
CA ASN A 17 5.47 -9.31 -0.72
C ASN A 17 5.51 -8.54 -2.06
N ASP A 18 6.53 -8.79 -2.87
CA ASP A 18 6.71 -8.10 -4.17
C ASP A 18 5.46 -8.22 -5.05
N ARG A 19 4.83 -9.40 -5.08
CA ARG A 19 3.58 -9.63 -5.83
C ARG A 19 2.44 -8.71 -5.37
N THR A 20 2.31 -8.47 -4.06
CA THR A 20 1.29 -7.58 -3.50
C THR A 20 1.57 -6.14 -3.93
N LEU A 21 2.85 -5.73 -3.95
CA LEU A 21 3.25 -4.39 -4.38
C LEU A 21 2.98 -4.19 -5.88
N ASP A 22 3.31 -5.18 -6.70
CA ASP A 22 3.01 -5.16 -8.13
C ASP A 22 1.50 -5.04 -8.37
N GLU A 23 0.69 -5.83 -7.67
CA GLU A 23 -0.78 -5.76 -7.76
C GLU A 23 -1.33 -4.41 -7.26
N LEU A 24 -0.76 -3.83 -6.19
CA LEU A 24 -1.16 -2.51 -5.68
C LEU A 24 -0.90 -1.39 -6.69
N VAL A 25 0.25 -1.42 -7.35
CA VAL A 25 0.62 -0.44 -8.38
C VAL A 25 -0.17 -0.65 -9.66
N ALA A 26 -0.53 -1.90 -9.98
CA ALA A 26 -1.34 -2.23 -11.16
C ALA A 26 -2.84 -1.88 -11.00
N ASP A 27 -3.45 -2.18 -9.84
CA ASP A 27 -4.89 -1.95 -9.60
C ASP A 27 -5.19 -0.56 -9.04
N VAL A 28 -4.18 0.15 -8.49
CA VAL A 28 -4.27 1.47 -7.83
C VAL A 28 -5.56 1.63 -7.02
N PRO A 29 -5.74 0.82 -5.95
CA PRO A 29 -6.98 0.80 -5.21
C PRO A 29 -7.25 2.16 -4.55
N GLY A 30 -8.47 2.68 -4.75
CA GLY A 30 -8.94 3.95 -4.19
C GLY A 30 -9.81 3.79 -2.94
N ASN A 31 -10.06 2.56 -2.48
CA ASN A 31 -10.77 2.28 -1.24
C ASN A 31 -10.40 0.91 -0.64
N GLU A 32 -10.80 0.70 0.61
CA GLU A 32 -10.55 -0.55 1.33
C GLU A 32 -11.15 -1.81 0.68
N LYS A 33 -12.27 -1.68 -0.05
CA LYS A 33 -12.85 -2.84 -0.75
C LYS A 33 -11.95 -3.28 -1.90
N GLN A 34 -11.31 -2.34 -2.59
CA GLN A 34 -10.34 -2.65 -3.64
C GLN A 34 -9.05 -3.21 -3.02
N LEU A 35 -8.58 -2.67 -1.89
CA LEU A 35 -7.46 -3.25 -1.15
C LEU A 35 -7.70 -4.71 -0.74
N ARG A 36 -8.93 -5.11 -0.37
CA ARG A 36 -9.28 -6.51 -0.07
C ARG A 36 -9.14 -7.46 -1.25
N ARG A 37 -9.15 -6.95 -2.49
CA ARG A 37 -9.00 -7.78 -3.69
C ARG A 37 -7.55 -8.11 -4.01
N ILE A 38 -6.62 -7.33 -3.45
CA ILE A 38 -5.19 -7.54 -3.65
C ILE A 38 -4.75 -8.79 -2.88
N HIS A 39 -4.03 -9.67 -3.57
CA HIS A 39 -3.51 -10.89 -2.97
C HIS A 39 -2.53 -10.56 -1.84
N GLY A 40 -2.68 -11.18 -0.66
CA GLY A 40 -1.80 -10.95 0.49
C GLY A 40 -2.16 -9.76 1.39
N ILE A 41 -3.25 -9.04 1.07
CA ILE A 41 -3.84 -7.98 1.91
C ILE A 41 -5.12 -8.49 2.59
N GLY A 42 -4.97 -8.99 3.82
CA GLY A 42 -6.10 -9.39 4.67
C GLY A 42 -6.70 -8.23 5.47
N ALA A 43 -7.86 -8.46 6.08
CA ALA A 43 -8.59 -7.46 6.87
C ALA A 43 -7.73 -6.76 7.94
N ALA A 44 -6.89 -7.50 8.67
CA ALA A 44 -6.00 -6.94 9.69
C ALA A 44 -4.97 -5.95 9.11
N LYS A 45 -4.47 -6.20 7.89
CA LYS A 45 -3.55 -5.27 7.22
C LYS A 45 -4.29 -4.04 6.71
N ILE A 46 -5.55 -4.17 6.29
CA ILE A 46 -6.36 -3.04 5.82
C ILE A 46 -6.74 -2.13 6.99
N GLU A 47 -7.13 -2.71 8.12
CA GLU A 47 -7.45 -1.92 9.30
C GLU A 47 -6.24 -1.14 9.81
N LYS A 48 -5.03 -1.74 9.72
CA LYS A 48 -3.80 -1.13 10.20
C LYS A 48 -3.13 -0.17 9.19
N PHE A 49 -3.14 -0.51 7.90
CA PHE A 49 -2.37 0.18 6.86
C PHE A 49 -3.23 0.71 5.70
N GLY A 50 -4.52 0.36 5.64
CA GLY A 50 -5.41 0.76 4.54
C GLY A 50 -5.48 2.27 4.36
N PRO A 51 -5.73 3.08 5.41
CA PRO A 51 -5.77 4.53 5.28
C PRO A 51 -4.47 5.14 4.74
N GLU A 52 -3.32 4.64 5.19
CA GLU A 52 -2.00 5.10 4.75
C GLU A 52 -1.72 4.71 3.29
N LEU A 53 -2.00 3.45 2.92
CA LEU A 53 -1.88 2.97 1.54
C LEU A 53 -2.73 3.80 0.59
N LEU A 54 -4.00 4.05 0.94
CA LEU A 54 -4.89 4.86 0.13
C LEU A 54 -4.41 6.30 0.00
N ALA A 55 -3.85 6.89 1.07
CA ALA A 55 -3.31 8.24 1.02
C ALA A 55 -2.07 8.34 0.12
N VAL A 56 -1.18 7.34 0.16
CA VAL A 56 0.00 7.25 -0.73
C VAL A 56 -0.42 7.07 -2.18
N LEU A 57 -1.36 6.16 -2.45
CA LEU A 57 -1.88 5.90 -3.79
C LEU A 57 -2.66 7.08 -4.37
N ALA A 58 -3.41 7.81 -3.55
CA ALA A 58 -4.15 9.00 -3.96
C ALA A 58 -3.25 10.24 -4.20
N SER A 59 -2.01 10.22 -3.71
CA SER A 59 -1.05 11.32 -3.89
C SER A 59 -0.09 11.12 -5.08
N SER A 60 -0.22 10.01 -5.82
CA SER A 60 0.56 9.72 -7.05
C SER A 60 -0.16 10.12 -8.34
#